data_AF-A0A929FTZ2-F1
#
_entry.id   AF-A0A929FTZ2-F1
#
_cell.length_a   1.000
_cell.length_b   1.000
_cell.length_c   1.000
_cell.angle_alpha   90.00
_cell.angle_beta   90.00
_cell.angle_gamma   90.00
#
_symmetry.space_group_name_H-M   'P 1'
#
loop_
_entity.id
_entity.type
_entity.pdbx_description
1 polymer ?
#
loop_
_entity_poly.entity_id
_entity_poly.type
_entity_poly.pdbx_seq_one_letter_code
_entity_poly.pdbx_strand_id
1 'polypeptide(L)'
;MALLYADEQFPRLVSELLRTMGYNILTVQEANNDNLGIPDKDVLAFAIRDNRAVLTLNRRDFIRLHRANSEHFGIIVCTNDTDRQRMATRID
;
A
#
# COMPACT_ATOMS: atom_id res chain seq x y z
N MET A 1 6.26 -6.05 -13.77
CA MET A 1 5.02 -5.58 -13.13
C MET A 1 5.28 -5.48 -11.64
N ALA A 2 5.02 -4.34 -11.00
CA ALA A 2 5.15 -4.22 -9.55
C ALA A 2 3.94 -4.88 -8.86
N LEU A 3 4.18 -5.68 -7.82
CA LEU A 3 3.13 -6.18 -6.93
C LEU A 3 2.96 -5.16 -5.79
N LEU A 4 1.75 -4.66 -5.60
CA LEU A 4 1.45 -3.65 -4.60
C LEU A 4 0.55 -4.23 -3.50
N TYR A 5 0.80 -3.78 -2.27
CA TYR A 5 -0.01 -4.06 -1.10
C TYR A 5 -0.50 -2.76 -0.48
N ALA A 6 -1.79 -2.46 -0.64
CA ALA A 6 -2.40 -1.23 -0.17
C ALA A 6 -2.79 -1.34 1.30
N ASP A 7 -2.29 -0.40 2.10
CA ASP A 7 -2.53 -0.28 3.54
C ASP A 7 -4.02 -0.07 3.88
N GLU A 8 -4.41 -0.30 5.14
CA GLU A 8 -5.81 -0.31 5.58
C GLU A 8 -6.52 1.02 5.30
N GLN A 9 -5.83 2.14 5.51
CA GLN A 9 -6.39 3.48 5.27
C GLN A 9 -6.26 3.95 3.81
N PHE A 10 -5.66 3.14 2.92
CA PHE A 10 -5.50 3.53 1.54
C PHE A 10 -6.85 3.54 0.80
N PRO A 11 -7.15 4.57 -0.02
CA PRO A 11 -8.48 4.69 -0.62
C PRO A 11 -8.78 3.55 -1.59
N ARG A 12 -9.82 2.76 -1.30
CA ARG A 12 -10.25 1.64 -2.15
C ARG A 12 -10.44 2.02 -3.62
N LEU A 13 -11.06 3.17 -3.88
CA LEU A 13 -11.28 3.66 -5.24
C LEU A 13 -9.95 3.87 -6.01
N VAL A 14 -8.88 4.29 -5.33
CA VAL A 14 -7.56 4.45 -5.97
C VAL A 14 -6.97 3.07 -6.28
N SER A 15 -7.09 2.10 -5.37
CA SER A 15 -6.68 0.71 -5.63
C SER A 15 -7.42 0.11 -6.83
N GLU A 16 -8.71 0.38 -6.97
CA GLU A 16 -9.53 -0.08 -8.10
C GLU A 16 -9.10 0.59 -9.42
N LEU A 17 -8.84 1.90 -9.43
CA LEU A 17 -8.33 2.61 -10.61
C LEU A 17 -6.96 2.09 -11.04
N LEU A 18 -6.04 1.84 -10.10
CA LEU A 18 -4.74 1.28 -10.44
C LEU A 18 -4.85 -0.14 -11.00
N ARG A 19 -5.83 -0.94 -10.54
CA ARG A 19 -6.13 -2.25 -11.16
C ARG A 19 -6.60 -2.10 -12.60
N THR A 20 -7.45 -1.12 -12.91
CA THR A 20 -7.88 -0.87 -14.30
C THR A 20 -6.72 -0.38 -15.18
N MET A 21 -5.71 0.27 -14.58
CA MET A 21 -4.45 0.64 -15.23
C MET A 21 -3.47 -0.53 -15.40
N GLY A 22 -3.77 -1.72 -14.86
CA GLY A 22 -2.97 -2.94 -15.03
C GLY A 22 -2.03 -3.28 -13.87
N TYR A 23 -2.07 -2.54 -12.76
CA TYR A 23 -1.28 -2.87 -11.57
C TYR A 23 -1.86 -4.08 -10.82
N ASN A 24 -0.98 -4.94 -10.31
CA ASN A 24 -1.38 -6.03 -9.42
C ASN A 24 -1.41 -5.53 -7.97
N ILE A 25 -2.59 -5.11 -7.51
CA ILE A 25 -2.79 -4.59 -6.17
C ILE A 25 -3.61 -5.56 -5.33
N LEU A 26 -3.12 -5.84 -4.13
CA LEU A 26 -3.86 -6.49 -3.04
C LEU A 26 -4.07 -5.48 -1.92
N THR A 27 -5.27 -5.39 -1.35
CA THR A 27 -5.53 -4.51 -0.20
C THR A 27 -5.43 -5.28 1.11
N VAL A 28 -5.12 -4.58 2.22
CA VAL A 28 -5.12 -5.16 3.57
C VAL A 28 -6.46 -5.84 3.88
N GLN A 29 -7.58 -5.24 3.47
CA GLN A 29 -8.92 -5.78 3.71
C GLN A 29 -9.14 -7.12 2.98
N GLU A 30 -8.66 -7.25 1.74
CA GLU A 30 -8.78 -8.50 0.98
C GLU A 30 -7.80 -9.58 1.48
N ALA A 31 -6.63 -9.19 1.96
CA ALA A 31 -5.63 -10.13 2.47
C ALA A 31 -6.00 -10.73 3.82
N ASN A 32 -6.71 -9.97 4.67
CA ASN A 32 -6.95 -10.37 6.05
C ASN A 32 -8.41 -10.66 6.41
N ASN A 33 -9.37 -10.48 5.49
CA ASN A 33 -10.82 -10.83 5.50
C ASN A 33 -11.67 -10.56 6.78
N ASP A 34 -11.10 -10.42 7.99
CA ASP A 34 -11.80 -10.38 9.29
C ASP A 34 -11.04 -9.61 10.40
N ASN A 35 -9.80 -9.13 10.19
CA ASN A 35 -9.02 -8.40 11.22
C ASN A 35 -8.79 -6.92 10.85
N LEU A 36 -9.58 -6.02 11.43
CA LEU A 36 -9.38 -4.57 11.38
C LEU A 36 -8.30 -4.13 12.39
N GLY A 37 -7.50 -3.12 12.03
CA GLY A 37 -6.49 -2.55 12.93
C GLY A 37 -5.16 -3.29 12.97
N ILE A 38 -4.61 -3.64 11.80
CA ILE A 38 -3.32 -4.33 11.69
C ILE A 38 -2.18 -3.33 11.95
N PRO A 39 -1.21 -3.64 12.84
CA PRO A 39 -0.06 -2.78 13.06
C PRO A 39 0.78 -2.57 11.79
N ASP A 40 1.33 -1.37 11.60
CA ASP A 40 2.16 -1.03 10.41
C ASP A 40 3.31 -2.05 10.18
N LYS A 41 3.88 -2.60 11.25
CA LYS A 41 4.93 -3.63 11.18
C LYS A 41 4.44 -4.93 10.54
N ASP A 42 3.21 -5.32 10.85
CA ASP A 42 2.60 -6.55 10.34
C ASP A 42 2.15 -6.35 8.89
N VAL A 43 1.70 -5.14 8.53
CA VAL A 43 1.47 -4.75 7.12
C VAL A 43 2.76 -4.90 6.32
N LEU A 44 3.89 -4.37 6.81
CA LEU A 44 5.18 -4.50 6.14
C LEU A 44 5.67 -5.95 6.09
N ALA A 45 5.53 -6.72 7.17
CA ALA A 45 5.92 -8.12 7.21
C ALA A 45 5.13 -8.98 6.21
N PHE A 46 3.81 -8.73 6.09
CA PHE A 46 2.98 -9.38 5.07
C PHE A 46 3.47 -9.04 3.66
N ALA A 47 3.72 -7.75 3.39
CA ALA A 47 4.20 -7.29 2.09
C ALA A 47 5.54 -7.94 1.72
N ILE A 48 6.47 -8.07 2.67
CA ILE A 48 7.74 -8.77 2.49
C ILE A 48 7.49 -10.24 2.14
N ARG A 49 6.65 -10.95 2.91
CA ARG A 49 6.35 -12.37 2.70
C ARG A 49 5.74 -12.64 1.31
N ASP A 50 4.91 -11.72 0.82
CA ASP A 50 4.22 -11.86 -0.47
C ASP A 50 4.95 -11.14 -1.63
N ASN A 51 6.19 -10.69 -1.41
CA ASN A 51 7.02 -9.98 -2.39
C ASN A 51 6.37 -8.72 -2.99
N ARG A 52 5.68 -7.93 -2.17
CA ARG A 52 4.95 -6.72 -2.56
C ARG A 52 5.57 -5.45 -1.99
N ALA A 53 5.50 -4.36 -2.76
CA ALA A 53 5.74 -3.02 -2.25
C ALA A 53 4.51 -2.53 -1.47
N VAL A 54 4.72 -1.84 -0.34
CA VAL A 54 3.60 -1.24 0.41
C VAL A 54 3.17 0.07 -0.24
N LEU A 55 1.86 0.30 -0.33
CA LEU A 55 1.24 1.54 -0.79
C LEU A 55 0.40 2.13 0.35
N THR A 56 0.76 3.31 0.87
CA THR A 56 0.15 3.86 2.09
C THR A 56 -0.03 5.39 2.06
N LEU A 57 -1.01 5.88 2.82
CA LEU A 57 -1.16 7.29 3.20
C LEU A 57 -0.44 7.63 4.52
N ASN A 58 -0.07 6.63 5.33
CA ASN A 58 0.65 6.81 6.61
C ASN A 58 2.15 7.05 6.37
N ARG A 59 2.46 8.27 5.89
CA ARG A 59 3.83 8.63 5.51
C ARG A 59 4.82 8.52 6.66
N ARG A 60 4.47 9.03 7.84
CA ARG A 60 5.42 9.19 8.95
C ARG A 60 5.92 7.85 9.45
N ASP A 61 5.01 6.92 9.69
CA ASP A 61 5.37 5.68 10.37
C ASP A 61 6.02 4.70 9.39
N PHE A 62 5.56 4.65 8.13
CA PHE A 62 6.22 3.85 7.11
C PHE A 62 7.59 4.37 6.68
N ILE A 63 7.86 5.68 6.74
CA ILE A 63 9.24 6.21 6.57
C ILE A 63 10.14 5.73 7.72
N ARG A 64 9.62 5.66 8.95
CA ARG A 64 10.38 5.12 10.09
C ARG A 64 10.65 3.64 9.90
N LEU A 65 9.66 2.87 9.45
CA LEU A 65 9.81 1.45 9.16
C LEU A 65 10.83 1.19 8.04
N HIS A 66 10.78 1.96 6.95
CA HIS A 66 11.77 1.89 5.86
C HIS A 66 13.21 2.05 6.37
N ARG A 67 13.42 2.98 7.31
CA ARG A 67 14.75 3.21 7.90
C ARG A 67 15.16 2.13 8.91
N ALA A 68 14.18 1.52 9.57
CA ALA A 68 14.42 0.49 10.58
C ALA A 68 14.66 -0.90 9.95
N ASN A 69 14.08 -1.15 8.78
CA ASN A 69 14.25 -2.38 8.03
C ASN A 69 14.38 -2.04 6.54
N SER A 70 15.55 -2.30 5.96
CA SER A 70 15.81 -2.12 4.53
C SER A 70 15.48 -3.36 3.68
N GLU A 71 15.20 -4.50 4.31
CA GLU A 71 14.82 -5.74 3.63
C GLU A 71 13.32 -5.76 3.32
N HIS A 72 12.93 -4.99 2.30
CA HIS A 72 11.56 -4.97 1.78
C HIS A 72 11.52 -4.60 0.30
N PHE A 73 10.40 -4.86 -0.37
CA PHE A 73 10.22 -4.67 -1.81
C PHE A 73 9.82 -3.23 -2.20
N GLY A 74 10.18 -2.25 -1.37
CA GLY A 74 9.80 -0.84 -1.55
C GLY A 74 8.55 -0.42 -0.75
N ILE A 75 8.45 0.88 -0.52
CA ILE A 75 7.32 1.53 0.15
C ILE A 75 7.00 2.81 -0.62
N ILE A 76 5.76 2.93 -1.08
CA ILE A 76 5.22 4.09 -1.81
C ILE A 76 4.33 4.87 -0.85
N VAL A 77 4.81 6.03 -0.43
CA VAL A 77 4.08 6.94 0.45
C VAL A 77 3.35 8.01 -0.37
N CYS A 78 2.03 8.02 -0.30
CA CYS A 78 1.20 8.93 -1.08
C CYS A 78 0.74 10.13 -0.25
N THR A 79 0.53 11.26 -0.92
CA THR A 79 -0.25 12.37 -0.35
C THR A 79 -1.72 12.11 -0.62
N ASN A 80 -2.57 12.25 0.40
CA ASN A 80 -4.01 12.06 0.24
C ASN A 80 -4.57 13.18 -0.64
N ASP A 81 -4.98 12.84 -1.86
CA ASP A 81 -5.63 13.74 -2.80
C ASP A 81 -7.12 13.36 -2.87
N THR A 82 -8.00 14.36 -2.72
CA THR A 82 -9.45 14.16 -2.81
C THR A 82 -9.87 13.83 -4.25
N ASP A 83 -9.10 14.28 -5.24
CA ASP A 83 -9.23 13.85 -6.63
C ASP A 83 -8.57 12.47 -6.80
N ARG A 84 -9.40 11.42 -6.71
CA ARG A 84 -8.92 10.02 -6.75
C ARG A 84 -8.35 9.61 -8.10
N GLN A 85 -8.85 10.19 -9.20
CA GLN A 85 -8.30 9.93 -10.53
C GLN A 85 -6.89 10.50 -10.64
N ARG A 86 -6.72 11.78 -10.27
CA ARG A 86 -5.40 12.40 -10.25
C ARG A 86 -4.44 11.70 -9.29
N MET A 87 -4.95 11.19 -8.16
CA MET A 87 -4.16 10.39 -7.23
C MET A 87 -3.62 9.11 -7.88
N ALA A 88 -4.48 8.35 -8.57
CA ALA A 88 -4.08 7.12 -9.25
C ALA A 88 -3.06 7.37 -10.36
N THR A 89 -3.29 8.37 -11.22
CA THR A 89 -2.39 8.71 -12.34
C THR A 89 -0.99 9.14 -11.89
N ARG A 90 -0.83 9.64 -10.66
CA ARG A 90 0.50 10.02 -10.12
C ARG A 90 1.31 8.85 -9.59
N ILE A 91 0.70 7.67 -9.47
CA ILE A 91 1.36 6.43 -9.00
C ILE A 91 1.86 5.61 -10.20
N ASP A 92 1.35 5.87 -11.41
CA ASP A 92 1.80 5.25 -12.66
C ASP A 92 3.30 5.47 -12.90
#